data_AF-A0A929UXG5-F1
#
_entry.id   AF-A0A929UXG5-F1
#
_cell.length_a   1.000
_cell.length_b   1.000
_cell.length_c   1.000
_cell.angle_alpha   90.00
_cell.angle_beta   90.00
_cell.angle_gamma   90.00
#
_symmetry.space_group_name_H-M   'P 1'
#
loop_
_entity.id
_entity.type
_entity.pdbx_description
1 polymer ?
#
loop_
_entity_poly.entity_id
_entity_poly.type
_entity_poly.pdbx_seq_one_letter_code
_entity_poly.pdbx_strand_id
1 'polypeptide(L)'
;MIEVESKFKISGDITQSDLLTILKEQLIAPILSKHQIDTVFLLPEQVDAPIMPGSKIMRVRDVLNPETGELQQSLMTLKVEGQTKLVSDEYEFAVDDGNAARQMLTALGWQKVVTVDKIRLESKT
;
A
#
# COMPACT_ATOMS: atom_id res chain seq x y z
N MET A 1 1.19 2.41 -17.09
CA MET A 1 -0.18 2.10 -16.62
C MET A 1 -0.50 3.16 -15.58
N ILE A 2 -1.63 3.87 -15.69
CA ILE A 2 -2.01 4.90 -14.72
C ILE A 2 -3.05 4.27 -13.78
N GLU A 3 -2.78 4.27 -12.48
CA GLU A 3 -3.73 3.83 -11.45
C GLU A 3 -4.57 5.03 -10.98
N VAL A 4 -5.90 4.88 -10.97
CA VAL A 4 -6.83 5.89 -10.46
C VAL A 4 -7.52 5.32 -9.23
N GLU A 5 -7.22 5.89 -8.06
CA GLU A 5 -7.81 5.49 -6.77
C GLU A 5 -8.59 6.66 -6.14
N SER A 6 -9.64 6.33 -5.38
CA SER A 6 -10.28 7.27 -4.46
C SER A 6 -10.49 6.60 -3.11
N LYS A 7 -10.19 7.31 -2.02
CA LYS A 7 -10.22 6.78 -0.66
C LYS A 7 -11.29 7.51 0.16
N PHE A 8 -12.23 6.73 0.69
CA PHE A 8 -13.33 7.24 1.52
C PHE A 8 -13.21 6.70 2.93
N LYS A 9 -13.45 7.56 3.91
CA LYS A 9 -13.61 7.12 5.30
C LYS A 9 -15.04 6.61 5.45
N ILE A 10 -15.20 5.40 5.98
CA ILE A 10 -16.52 4.91 6.39
C ILE A 10 -16.94 5.74 7.60
N SER A 11 -18.06 6.45 7.49
CA SER A 11 -18.61 7.33 8.54
C SER A 11 -19.91 6.78 9.11
N GLY A 12 -20.15 7.02 10.40
CA GLY A 12 -21.38 6.62 11.08
C GLY A 12 -21.33 5.18 11.60
N ASP A 13 -22.50 4.58 11.76
CA ASP A 13 -22.68 3.25 12.38
C ASP A 13 -22.52 2.08 11.40
N ILE A 14 -22.18 2.36 10.14
CA ILE A 14 -21.97 1.34 9.11
C ILE A 14 -20.66 0.61 9.40
N THR A 15 -20.75 -0.71 9.58
CA THR A 15 -19.57 -1.57 9.75
C THR A 15 -18.96 -1.97 8.40
N GLN A 16 -17.74 -2.49 8.41
CA GLN A 16 -17.12 -3.08 7.23
C GLN A 16 -17.99 -4.19 6.62
N SER A 17 -18.62 -5.02 7.46
CA SER A 17 -19.49 -6.12 7.04
C SER A 17 -20.76 -5.63 6.34
N ASP A 18 -21.35 -4.54 6.84
CA ASP A 18 -22.53 -3.92 6.22
C ASP A 18 -22.17 -3.41 4.82
N LEU A 19 -21.03 -2.72 4.69
CA LEU A 19 -20.54 -2.23 3.40
C LEU A 19 -20.22 -3.37 2.43
N LEU A 20 -19.59 -4.44 2.90
CA LEU A 20 -19.31 -5.62 2.07
C LEU A 20 -20.59 -6.27 1.56
N THR A 21 -21.64 -6.33 2.39
CA THR A 21 -22.93 -6.90 1.99
C THR A 21 -23.53 -6.11 0.82
N ILE A 22 -23.47 -4.77 0.89
CA ILE A 22 -23.94 -3.88 -0.19
C ILE A 22 -23.09 -4.05 -1.46
N LEU A 23 -21.77 -4.13 -1.32
CA LEU A 23 -20.85 -4.19 -2.47
C LEU A 23 -20.82 -5.56 -3.14
N LYS A 24 -21.05 -6.66 -2.41
CA LYS A 24 -20.85 -8.04 -2.89
C LYS A 24 -21.63 -8.34 -4.17
N GLU A 25 -22.84 -7.81 -4.31
CA GLU A 25 -23.68 -7.99 -5.51
C GLU A 25 -23.17 -7.21 -6.74
N GLN A 26 -22.32 -6.21 -6.53
CA GLN A 26 -21.78 -5.36 -7.60
C GLN A 26 -20.37 -5.78 -8.05
N LEU A 27 -19.70 -6.66 -7.29
CA LEU A 27 -18.33 -7.09 -7.57
C LEU A 27 -18.31 -8.24 -8.57
N ILE A 28 -17.45 -8.12 -9.58
CA ILE A 28 -17.33 -9.10 -10.67
C ILE A 28 -16.33 -10.22 -10.33
N ALA A 29 -15.31 -9.90 -9.51
CA ALA A 29 -14.32 -10.87 -9.04
C ALA A 29 -14.57 -11.29 -7.58
N PRO A 30 -14.17 -12.50 -7.16
CA PRO A 30 -14.23 -12.90 -5.76
C PRO A 30 -13.43 -11.94 -4.86
N ILE A 31 -13.91 -11.77 -3.62
CA ILE A 31 -13.18 -11.02 -2.60
C ILE A 31 -12.12 -11.94 -1.98
N LEU A 32 -10.88 -11.49 -1.97
CA LEU A 32 -9.77 -12.14 -1.29
C LEU A 32 -9.29 -11.28 -0.12
N SER A 33 -8.92 -11.93 0.98
CA SER A 33 -8.27 -11.29 2.11
C SER A 33 -6.77 -11.39 2.01
N LYS A 34 -6.07 -10.29 2.29
CA LYS A 34 -4.61 -10.20 2.35
C LYS A 34 -4.20 -9.47 3.62
N HIS A 35 -3.24 -10.01 4.36
CA HIS A 35 -2.58 -9.27 5.42
C HIS A 35 -1.37 -8.56 4.82
N GLN A 36 -1.28 -7.24 4.99
CA GLN A 36 -0.25 -6.44 4.35
C GLN A 36 0.43 -5.55 5.37
N ILE A 37 1.75 -5.69 5.49
CA ILE A 37 2.60 -4.84 6.31
C ILE A 37 3.45 -3.97 5.39
N ASP A 38 3.15 -2.68 5.37
CA ASP A 38 3.84 -1.70 4.52
C ASP A 38 4.87 -0.95 5.36
N THR A 39 6.16 -1.08 5.02
CA THR A 39 7.22 -0.20 5.53
C THR A 39 7.40 0.95 4.56
N VAL A 40 7.16 2.17 5.02
CA VAL A 40 7.22 3.40 4.21
C VAL A 40 8.52 4.14 4.47
N PHE A 41 9.13 4.61 3.38
CA PHE A 41 10.38 5.34 3.37
C PHE A 41 10.23 6.67 2.62
N LEU A 42 10.85 7.72 3.16
CA LEU A 42 10.92 9.05 2.54
C LEU A 42 12.38 9.43 2.25
N LEU A 43 12.57 10.38 1.34
CA LEU A 43 13.86 11.03 1.18
C LEU A 43 14.17 11.87 2.43
N PRO A 44 15.45 12.06 2.81
CA PRO A 44 15.84 12.84 3.99
C PRO A 44 15.18 14.22 4.07
N GLU A 45 15.10 14.91 2.94
CA GLU A 45 14.50 16.24 2.83
C GLU A 45 12.97 16.29 3.04
N GLN A 46 12.31 15.13 3.01
CA GLN A 46 10.85 15.02 3.17
C GLN A 46 10.41 14.62 4.59
N VAL A 47 11.33 14.17 5.46
CA VAL A 47 10.99 13.53 6.75
C VAL A 47 10.22 14.46 7.69
N ASP A 48 10.63 15.72 7.76
CA ASP A 48 10.03 16.71 8.67
C ASP A 48 8.88 17.50 8.04
N ALA A 49 8.50 17.18 6.79
CA ALA A 49 7.41 17.82 6.08
C ALA A 49 6.14 16.95 6.07
N PRO A 50 4.94 17.54 6.04
CA PRO A 50 3.71 16.79 5.83
C PRO A 50 3.75 16.00 4.52
N ILE A 51 3.31 14.74 4.55
CA ILE A 51 3.15 13.93 3.34
C ILE A 51 1.92 14.43 2.58
N MET A 52 2.17 15.16 1.49
CA MET A 52 1.13 15.70 0.60
C MET A 52 0.84 14.74 -0.55
N PRO A 53 -0.35 14.80 -1.19
CA PRO A 53 -0.58 14.08 -2.43
C PRO A 53 0.48 14.44 -3.48
N GLY A 54 1.05 13.43 -4.15
CA GLY A 54 2.20 13.60 -5.06
C GLY A 54 3.57 13.44 -4.40
N SER A 55 3.64 13.35 -3.07
CA SER A 55 4.92 13.09 -2.38
C SER A 55 5.60 11.85 -2.95
N LYS A 56 6.90 11.97 -3.22
CA LYS A 56 7.74 10.83 -3.58
C LYS A 56 7.87 9.91 -2.37
N ILE A 57 7.46 8.65 -2.52
CA ILE A 57 7.42 7.68 -1.43
C ILE A 57 7.98 6.35 -1.92
N MET A 58 8.87 5.77 -1.12
CA MET A 58 9.23 4.37 -1.26
C MET A 58 8.46 3.50 -0.27
N ARG A 59 8.04 2.32 -0.71
CA ARG A 59 7.36 1.35 0.13
C ARG A 59 7.94 -0.03 -0.13
N VAL A 60 8.22 -0.77 0.95
CA VAL A 60 8.38 -2.23 0.91
C VAL A 60 7.16 -2.83 1.59
N ARG A 61 6.38 -3.62 0.86
CA ARG A 61 5.19 -4.30 1.36
C ARG A 61 5.45 -5.78 1.46
N ASP A 62 5.23 -6.33 2.65
CA ASP A 62 5.13 -7.76 2.86
C ASP A 62 3.65 -8.15 2.82
N VAL A 63 3.32 -9.12 1.97
CA VAL A 63 2.00 -9.74 1.87
C VAL A 63 2.06 -11.08 2.58
N LEU A 64 1.25 -11.22 3.63
CA LEU A 64 1.20 -12.41 4.46
C LEU A 64 -0.15 -13.11 4.28
N ASN A 65 -0.13 -14.42 4.50
CA ASN A 65 -1.35 -15.20 4.66
C ASN A 65 -2.12 -14.67 5.88
N PRO A 66 -3.38 -14.23 5.75
CA PRO A 66 -4.14 -13.67 6.88
C PRO A 66 -4.40 -14.64 8.04
N GLU A 67 -4.43 -15.94 7.77
CA GLU A 67 -4.72 -16.98 8.77
C GLU A 67 -3.45 -17.47 9.45
N THR A 68 -2.39 -17.74 8.66
CA THR A 68 -1.15 -18.34 9.18
C THR A 68 -0.09 -17.31 9.54
N GLY A 69 -0.17 -16.09 9.01
CA GLY A 69 0.86 -15.06 9.15
C GLY A 69 2.13 -15.34 8.34
N GLU A 70 2.16 -16.38 7.51
CA GLU A 70 3.31 -16.71 6.69
C GLU A 70 3.50 -15.69 5.58
N LEU A 71 4.74 -15.24 5.37
CA LEU A 71 5.09 -14.37 4.26
C LEU A 71 4.88 -15.09 2.93
N GLN A 72 4.04 -14.52 2.06
CA GLN A 72 3.77 -15.06 0.74
C GLN A 72 4.60 -14.34 -0.33
N GLN A 73 4.76 -13.02 -0.19
CA GLN A 73 5.49 -12.20 -1.16
C GLN A 73 5.95 -10.89 -0.53
N SER A 74 7.09 -10.39 -0.99
CA SER A 74 7.52 -9.01 -0.75
C SER A 74 7.49 -8.21 -2.06
N LEU A 75 7.04 -6.97 -1.98
CA LEU A 75 6.92 -6.03 -3.09
C LEU A 75 7.64 -4.74 -2.75
N MET A 76 8.32 -4.13 -3.72
CA MET A 76 8.85 -2.78 -3.61
C MET A 76 8.10 -1.86 -4.58
N THR A 77 7.66 -0.71 -4.07
CA THR A 77 6.82 0.24 -4.81
C THR A 77 7.31 1.67 -4.67
N LEU A 78 7.61 2.33 -5.78
CA LEU A 78 7.87 3.77 -5.87
C LEU A 78 6.63 4.50 -6.34
N LYS A 79 6.16 5.44 -5.52
CA LYS A 79 5.14 6.43 -5.89
C LYS A 79 5.81 7.78 -6.12
N VAL A 80 5.49 8.42 -7.23
CA VAL A 80 5.91 9.80 -7.54
C VAL A 80 4.72 10.59 -8.06
N GLU A 81 4.76 11.93 -7.94
CA GLU A 81 3.75 12.78 -8.55
C GLU A 81 3.66 12.54 -10.06
N GLY A 82 2.46 12.30 -10.56
CA GLY A 82 2.15 12.25 -11.99
C GLY A 82 1.96 13.65 -12.58
N GLN A 83 1.55 13.72 -13.85
CA GLN A 83 1.41 14.99 -14.58
C GLN A 83 0.31 15.93 -14.03
N THR A 84 -0.67 15.39 -13.30
CA THR A 84 -1.78 16.14 -12.72
C THR A 84 -1.89 15.86 -11.22
N LYS A 85 -2.16 16.90 -10.44
CA LYS A 85 -2.35 16.81 -8.99
C LYS A 85 -3.37 15.69 -8.65
N LEU A 86 -3.01 14.81 -7.71
CA LEU A 86 -3.75 13.59 -7.29
C LEU A 86 -3.60 12.34 -8.16
N VAL A 87 -2.87 12.41 -9.27
CA VAL A 87 -2.42 11.21 -10.00
C VAL A 87 -0.98 10.92 -9.58
N SER A 88 -0.69 9.67 -9.24
CA SER A 88 0.68 9.22 -8.97
C SER A 88 1.09 8.15 -9.97
N ASP A 89 2.32 8.25 -10.47
CA ASP A 89 2.93 7.13 -11.17
C ASP A 89 3.44 6.13 -10.13
N GLU A 90 3.07 4.86 -10.33
CA GLU A 90 3.47 3.77 -9.46
C GLU A 90 4.35 2.77 -10.22
N TYR A 91 5.52 2.48 -9.65
CA TYR A 91 6.44 1.48 -10.14
C TYR A 91 6.56 0.39 -9.09
N GLU A 92 5.95 -0.76 -9.34
CA GLU A 92 5.89 -1.89 -8.41
C GLU A 92 6.56 -3.13 -8.99
N PHE A 93 7.31 -3.84 -8.15
CA PHE A 93 7.93 -5.11 -8.52
C PHE A 93 8.08 -6.04 -7.32
N ALA A 94 8.08 -7.34 -7.60
CA ALA A 94 8.40 -8.37 -6.62
C ALA A 94 9.88 -8.31 -6.25
N VAL A 95 10.16 -8.54 -4.97
CA VAL A 95 11.53 -8.71 -4.46
C VAL A 95 11.60 -10.04 -3.73
N ASP A 96 12.72 -10.75 -3.89
CA ASP A 96 12.90 -12.08 -3.31
C ASP A 96 13.05 -12.02 -1.77
N ASP A 97 13.62 -10.93 -1.26
CA ASP A 97 13.81 -10.70 0.18
C ASP A 97 13.44 -9.24 0.54
N GLY A 98 12.29 -9.07 1.21
CA GLY A 98 11.82 -7.78 1.68
C GLY A 98 12.73 -7.15 2.75
N ASN A 99 13.42 -7.94 3.56
CA ASN A 99 14.37 -7.43 4.54
C ASN A 99 15.61 -6.86 3.85
N ALA A 100 16.16 -7.56 2.87
CA ALA A 100 17.26 -7.05 2.06
C ALA A 100 16.87 -5.75 1.34
N ALA A 101 15.65 -5.67 0.78
CA ALA A 101 15.15 -4.45 0.15
C ALA A 101 15.07 -3.25 1.12
N ARG A 102 14.58 -3.48 2.35
CA ARG A 102 14.56 -2.45 3.40
C ARG A 102 15.96 -1.96 3.77
N GLN A 103 16.91 -2.88 3.96
CA GLN A 103 18.30 -2.53 4.28
C GLN A 103 18.96 -1.74 3.16
N MET A 104 18.72 -2.14 1.90
CA MET A 104 19.20 -1.41 0.72
C MET A 104 18.66 0.02 0.69
N LEU A 105 17.36 0.23 0.94
CA LEU A 105 16.79 1.58 0.97
C LEU A 105 17.45 2.45 2.04
N THR A 106 17.64 1.93 3.26
CA THR A 106 18.35 2.64 4.33
C THR A 106 19.80 2.96 3.94
N ALA A 107 20.51 2.03 3.30
CA ALA A 107 21.88 2.26 2.83
C ALA A 107 21.95 3.34 1.72
N LEU A 108 20.90 3.46 0.91
CA LEU A 108 20.74 4.52 -0.09
C LEU A 108 20.27 5.87 0.50
N GLY A 109 20.16 5.97 1.82
CA GLY A 109 19.81 7.21 2.53
C GLY A 109 18.30 7.43 2.73
N TRP A 110 17.45 6.50 2.28
CA TRP A 110 16.02 6.61 2.53
C TRP A 110 15.69 6.36 4.01
N GLN A 111 14.81 7.19 4.56
CA GLN A 111 14.45 7.17 5.97
C GLN A 111 13.16 6.40 6.17
N LYS A 112 13.20 5.33 6.98
CA LYS A 112 12.00 4.62 7.41
C LYS A 112 11.19 5.56 8.30
N VAL A 113 9.94 5.84 7.93
CA VAL A 113 9.08 6.80 8.66
C VAL A 113 7.91 6.15 9.37
N VAL A 114 7.25 5.17 8.75
CA VAL A 114 6.07 4.53 9.32
C VAL A 114 5.95 3.08 8.85
N THR A 115 5.36 2.25 9.68
CA THR A 115 4.90 0.91 9.31
C THR A 115 3.38 0.89 9.40
N VAL A 116 2.72 0.46 8.33
CA VAL A 116 1.25 0.37 8.25
C VAL A 116 0.87 -1.09 8.15
N ASP A 117 0.25 -1.61 9.20
CA ASP A 117 -0.31 -2.95 9.26
C ASP A 117 -1.82 -2.90 8.96
N LYS A 118 -2.28 -3.71 8.00
CA LYS A 118 -3.67 -3.73 7.56
C LYS A 118 -4.11 -5.08 7.01
N ILE A 119 -5.38 -5.40 7.23
CA ILE A 119 -6.10 -6.42 6.48
C ILE A 119 -6.80 -5.74 5.30
N ARG A 120 -6.54 -6.25 4.09
CA ARG A 120 -7.14 -5.76 2.84
C ARG A 120 -8.07 -6.83 2.29
N LEU A 121 -9.33 -6.47 2.13
CA LEU A 121 -10.27 -7.21 1.30
C LEU A 121 -10.24 -6.61 -0.10
N GLU A 122 -9.97 -7.43 -1.11
CA GLU A 122 -9.76 -7.00 -2.49
C GLU A 122 -10.51 -7.90 -3.46
N SER A 123 -11.26 -7.27 -4.38
CA SER A 123 -11.85 -7.91 -5.55
C SER A 123 -11.22 -7.26 -6.78
N LYS A 124 -10.35 -8.00 -7.46
CA LYS A 124 -9.58 -7.53 -8.61
C LYS A 124 -9.56 -8.62 -9.68
N THR A 125 -9.84 -8.23 -10.92
CA THR A 125 -9.71 -9.04 -12.14
C THR A 125 -8.28 -9.02 -12.67
#